data_AF-A0A1F7BYQ8-F1
#
_entry.id   AF-A0A1F7BYQ8-F1
#
_cell.length_a   1.000
_cell.length_b   1.000
_cell.length_c   1.000
_cell.angle_alpha   90.00
_cell.angle_beta   90.00
_cell.angle_gamma   90.00
#
_symmetry.space_group_name_H-M   'P 1'
#
loop_
_entity.id
_entity.type
_entity.pdbx_description
1 polymer ?
#
loop_
_entity_poly.entity_id
_entity_poly.type
_entity_poly.pdbx_seq_one_letter_code
_entity_poly.pdbx_strand_id
1 'polypeptide(L)'
;MDAIYLNEAEKSLFDKLPESLKEGWQTEEEKGTAYESDEVLKMRRKMASFVDFPQVIKVLVAVEKGETQGLSLVDIPEGILPELFFTIGARGLEVLIMRLLADAKTDGDLEGLAGLATCRHEILETNSSVSLV
;
A
#
# COMPACT_ATOMS: atom_id res chain seq x y z
N MET A 1 -5.28 11.62 16.20
CA MET A 1 -6.19 10.85 15.33
C MET A 1 -5.46 10.82 14.02
N ASP A 2 -5.08 9.63 13.59
CA ASP A 2 -4.27 9.47 12.40
C ASP A 2 -5.24 9.32 11.22
N ALA A 3 -5.07 10.15 10.19
CA ALA A 3 -5.94 10.17 9.03
C ALA A 3 -5.55 9.07 8.04
N ILE A 4 -6.54 8.49 7.36
CA ILE A 4 -6.32 7.57 6.25
C ILE A 4 -6.26 8.38 4.95
N TYR A 5 -5.10 8.40 4.30
CA TYR A 5 -4.89 9.03 2.99
C TYR A 5 -5.49 8.16 1.88
N LEU A 6 -6.55 8.63 1.24
CA LEU A 6 -7.29 7.88 0.22
C LEU A 6 -7.41 8.71 -1.06
N ASN A 7 -7.18 8.07 -2.22
CA ASN A 7 -7.55 8.65 -3.50
C ASN A 7 -9.07 8.47 -3.75
N GLU A 8 -9.59 9.02 -4.86
CA GLU A 8 -11.04 8.97 -5.16
C GLU A 8 -11.60 7.53 -5.26
N ALA A 9 -10.84 6.60 -5.84
CA ALA A 9 -11.27 5.22 -6.03
C ALA A 9 -11.30 4.48 -4.68
N GLU A 10 -10.30 4.71 -3.84
CA GLU A 10 -10.22 4.14 -2.49
C GLU A 10 -11.29 4.74 -1.59
N LYS A 11 -11.50 6.05 -1.64
CA LYS A 11 -12.56 6.71 -0.88
C LYS A 11 -13.93 6.12 -1.21
N SER A 12 -14.18 5.84 -2.49
CA SER A 12 -15.40 5.17 -2.95
C SER A 12 -15.56 3.74 -2.42
N LEU A 13 -14.46 3.04 -2.11
CA LEU A 13 -14.50 1.73 -1.44
C LEU A 13 -14.70 1.88 0.06
N PHE A 14 -13.98 2.80 0.71
CA PHE A 14 -14.11 3.09 2.13
C PHE A 14 -15.55 3.48 2.50
N ASP A 15 -16.19 4.32 1.68
CA ASP A 15 -17.55 4.80 1.98
C ASP A 15 -18.62 3.69 1.94
N LYS A 16 -18.33 2.58 1.25
CA LYS A 16 -19.18 1.37 1.21
C LYS A 16 -19.03 0.47 2.43
N LEU A 17 -18.04 0.72 3.29
CA LEU A 17 -17.87 -0.05 4.52
C LEU A 17 -19.02 0.23 5.50
N PRO A 18 -19.36 -0.75 6.37
CA PRO A 18 -20.31 -0.54 7.47
C PRO A 18 -19.95 0.68 8.32
N GLU A 19 -20.94 1.46 8.76
CA GLU A 19 -20.72 2.63 9.62
C GLU A 19 -19.91 2.32 10.88
N SER A 20 -20.09 1.12 11.45
CA SER A 20 -19.34 0.67 12.62
C SER A 20 -17.83 0.57 12.39
N LEU A 21 -17.39 0.29 11.17
CA LEU A 21 -15.96 0.27 10.82
C LEU A 21 -15.45 1.68 10.49
N LYS A 22 -16.30 2.55 9.98
CA LYS A 22 -15.90 3.93 9.63
C LYS A 22 -15.82 4.84 10.86
N GLU A 23 -16.52 4.49 11.94
CA GLU A 23 -16.53 5.26 13.18
C GLU A 23 -15.11 5.46 13.72
N GLY A 24 -14.76 6.71 14.07
CA GLY A 24 -13.44 7.05 14.63
C GLY A 24 -12.35 7.33 13.60
N TRP A 25 -12.57 7.03 12.31
CA TRP A 25 -11.60 7.29 11.25
C TRP A 25 -11.83 8.64 10.57
N GLN A 26 -10.74 9.39 10.40
CA GLN A 26 -10.71 10.57 9.52
C GLN A 26 -10.08 10.17 8.19
N THR A 27 -10.62 10.67 7.08
CA THR A 27 -10.05 10.44 5.75
C THR A 27 -9.49 11.74 5.20
N GLU A 28 -8.26 11.71 4.71
CA GLU A 28 -7.63 12.78 3.97
C GLU A 28 -7.48 12.39 2.49
N GLU A 29 -7.52 13.40 1.61
CA GLU A 29 -7.37 13.18 0.18
C GLU A 29 -5.90 12.95 -0.16
N GLU A 30 -5.57 11.80 -0.75
CA GLU A 30 -4.26 11.56 -1.34
C GLU A 30 -4.14 12.28 -2.69
N LYS A 31 -3.26 13.29 -2.75
CA LYS A 31 -3.02 14.13 -3.94
C LYS A 31 -1.69 13.85 -4.63
N GLY A 32 -0.84 13.03 -4.01
CA GLY A 32 0.46 12.66 -4.53
C GLY A 32 0.33 11.94 -5.87
N THR A 33 1.09 12.42 -6.85
CA THR A 33 1.14 11.84 -8.21
C THR A 33 2.55 11.47 -8.64
N ALA A 34 3.54 11.69 -7.76
CA ALA A 34 4.95 11.41 -8.01
C ALA A 34 5.25 9.91 -7.84
N TYR A 35 4.63 9.07 -8.67
CA TYR A 35 4.88 7.63 -8.69
C TYR A 35 6.24 7.30 -9.32
N GLU A 36 6.85 6.20 -8.88
CA GLU A 36 8.05 5.68 -9.52
C GLU A 36 7.80 5.25 -10.97
N SER A 37 8.83 5.37 -11.82
CA SER A 37 8.78 4.83 -13.18
C SER A 37 8.87 3.30 -13.19
N ASP A 38 8.42 2.67 -14.28
CA ASP A 38 8.47 1.22 -14.44
C ASP A 38 9.92 0.70 -14.38
N GLU A 39 10.88 1.45 -14.92
CA GLU A 39 12.31 1.13 -14.87
C GLU A 39 12.85 1.14 -13.45
N VAL A 40 12.46 2.13 -12.64
CA VAL A 40 12.86 2.23 -11.22
C VAL A 40 12.30 1.04 -10.45
N LEU A 41 11.02 0.74 -10.58
CA LEU A 41 10.39 -0.39 -9.89
C LEU A 41 11.00 -1.72 -10.34
N LYS A 42 11.28 -1.89 -11.63
CA LYS A 42 11.96 -3.07 -12.17
C LYS A 42 13.38 -3.22 -11.61
N MET A 43 14.10 -2.12 -11.43
CA MET A 43 15.43 -2.12 -10.83
C MET A 43 15.34 -2.54 -9.35
N ARG A 44 14.45 -1.93 -8.56
CA ARG A 44 14.25 -2.29 -7.14
C ARG A 44 13.95 -3.78 -6.98
N ARG A 45 13.04 -4.32 -7.80
CA ARG A 45 12.72 -5.77 -7.81
C ARG A 45 13.91 -6.68 -8.08
N LYS A 46 14.85 -6.26 -8.94
CA LYS A 46 16.07 -7.04 -9.22
C LYS A 46 17.10 -6.97 -8.10
N MET A 47 17.06 -5.91 -7.29
CA MET A 47 17.99 -5.71 -6.18
C MET A 47 17.51 -6.38 -4.89
N ALA A 48 16.19 -6.49 -4.71
CA ALA A 48 15.61 -7.11 -3.54
C ALA A 48 15.82 -8.63 -3.50
N SER A 49 16.03 -9.17 -2.30
CA SER A 49 16.26 -10.61 -2.10
C SER A 49 15.35 -11.16 -1.01
N PHE A 50 14.24 -11.77 -1.42
CA PHE A 50 13.27 -12.39 -0.52
C PHE A 50 13.34 -13.93 -0.52
N VAL A 51 14.53 -14.49 -0.75
CA VAL A 51 14.73 -15.96 -0.85
C VAL A 51 14.23 -16.68 0.42
N ASP A 52 14.42 -16.07 1.58
CA ASP A 52 13.99 -16.61 2.87
C ASP A 52 12.52 -16.30 3.22
N PHE A 53 11.83 -15.53 2.37
CA PHE A 53 10.45 -15.05 2.60
C PHE A 53 9.54 -15.36 1.39
N PRO A 54 9.23 -16.63 1.11
CA PRO A 54 8.43 -17.03 -0.06
C PRO A 54 7.01 -16.41 -0.08
N GLN A 55 6.46 -16.05 1.08
CA GLN A 55 5.20 -15.31 1.20
C GLN A 55 5.29 -13.90 0.59
N VAL A 56 6.45 -13.24 0.68
CA VAL A 56 6.69 -11.92 0.09
C VAL A 56 6.73 -12.01 -1.43
N ILE A 57 7.34 -13.07 -1.97
CA ILE A 57 7.33 -13.34 -3.42
C ILE A 57 5.90 -13.46 -3.97
N LYS A 58 4.98 -14.10 -3.23
CA LYS A 58 3.57 -14.18 -3.64
C LYS A 58 2.93 -12.80 -3.76
N VAL A 59 3.19 -11.92 -2.78
CA VAL A 59 2.69 -10.54 -2.80
C VAL A 59 3.28 -9.77 -3.98
N LEU A 60 4.58 -9.89 -4.23
CA LEU A 60 5.22 -9.21 -5.37
C LEU A 60 4.60 -9.61 -6.72
N VAL A 61 4.42 -10.91 -6.94
CA VAL A 61 3.83 -11.43 -8.18
C VAL A 61 2.37 -10.98 -8.34
N ALA A 62 1.60 -11.02 -7.25
CA ALA A 62 0.23 -10.57 -7.21
C ALA A 62 0.11 -9.07 -7.55
N VAL A 63 0.93 -8.23 -6.92
CA VAL A 63 0.99 -6.79 -7.21
C VAL A 63 1.40 -6.53 -8.66
N GLU A 64 2.40 -7.23 -9.18
CA GLU A 64 2.88 -7.04 -10.56
C GLU A 64 1.82 -7.39 -11.61
N LYS A 65 1.02 -8.42 -11.35
CA LYS A 65 -0.06 -8.83 -12.25
C LYS A 65 -1.38 -8.09 -12.03
N GLY A 66 -1.48 -7.27 -10.98
CA GLY A 66 -2.76 -6.76 -10.49
C GLY A 66 -3.71 -7.87 -10.02
N GLU A 67 -3.18 -9.06 -9.72
CA GLU A 67 -3.92 -10.21 -9.21
C GLU A 67 -4.08 -10.05 -7.69
N THR A 68 -5.23 -9.58 -7.24
CA THR A 68 -5.40 -9.17 -5.83
C THR A 68 -6.06 -10.23 -4.94
N GLN A 69 -6.52 -11.36 -5.49
CA GLN A 69 -7.22 -12.38 -4.73
C GLN A 69 -6.29 -13.11 -3.74
N GLY A 70 -6.71 -13.20 -2.47
CA GLY A 70 -6.00 -13.97 -1.44
C GLY A 70 -4.71 -13.32 -0.91
N LEU A 71 -4.51 -12.03 -1.18
CA LEU A 71 -3.41 -11.26 -0.58
C LEU A 71 -3.62 -11.09 0.93
N SER A 72 -2.62 -11.49 1.70
CA SER A 72 -2.55 -11.26 3.15
C SER A 72 -1.13 -10.88 3.51
N LEU A 73 -0.98 -9.85 4.35
CA LEU A 73 0.30 -9.44 4.92
C LEU A 73 0.54 -10.06 6.30
N VAL A 74 -0.44 -10.77 6.87
CA VAL A 74 -0.40 -11.30 8.25
C VAL A 74 0.79 -12.24 8.48
N ASP A 75 1.16 -13.02 7.47
CA ASP A 75 2.25 -14.00 7.55
C ASP A 75 3.62 -13.39 7.16
N ILE A 76 3.69 -12.09 6.87
CA ILE A 76 4.93 -11.41 6.52
C ILE A 76 5.55 -10.82 7.79
N PRO A 77 6.79 -11.20 8.13
CA PRO A 77 7.48 -10.60 9.27
C PRO A 77 7.57 -9.09 9.12
N GLU A 78 7.24 -8.36 10.19
CA GLU A 78 7.23 -6.90 10.20
C GLU A 78 8.57 -6.29 9.73
N GLY A 79 9.69 -6.93 10.08
CA GLY A 79 11.03 -6.51 9.68
C GLY A 79 11.30 -6.51 8.17
N ILE A 80 10.47 -7.19 7.37
CA ILE A 80 10.60 -7.26 5.91
C ILE A 80 9.61 -6.34 5.19
N LEU A 81 8.58 -5.85 5.88
CA LEU A 81 7.60 -4.93 5.30
C LEU A 81 8.25 -3.68 4.68
N PRO A 82 9.25 -3.02 5.30
CA PRO A 82 9.90 -1.86 4.67
C PRO A 82 10.57 -2.19 3.33
N GLU A 83 11.26 -3.33 3.24
CA GLU A 83 11.91 -3.77 2.00
C GLU A 83 10.87 -4.13 0.93
N LEU A 84 9.77 -4.80 1.31
CA LEU A 84 8.65 -5.07 0.42
C LEU A 84 8.03 -3.76 -0.10
N PHE A 85 7.71 -2.82 0.78
CA PHE A 85 7.07 -1.54 0.41
C PHE A 85 7.97 -0.71 -0.50
N PHE A 86 9.27 -0.65 -0.20
CA PHE A 86 10.24 -0.01 -1.08
C PHE A 86 10.27 -0.69 -2.47
N THR A 87 10.27 -2.03 -2.49
CA THR A 87 10.35 -2.81 -3.72
C THR A 87 9.16 -2.60 -4.65
N ILE A 88 7.94 -2.50 -4.10
CA ILE A 88 6.71 -2.33 -4.87
C ILE A 88 6.38 -0.85 -5.14
N GLY A 89 6.94 0.07 -4.35
CA GLY A 89 6.74 1.51 -4.46
C GLY A 89 5.31 1.97 -4.19
N ALA A 90 5.04 3.26 -4.45
CA ALA A 90 3.73 3.85 -4.20
C ALA A 90 2.63 3.17 -5.03
N ARG A 91 2.94 2.77 -6.27
CA ARG A 91 2.00 2.04 -7.15
C ARG A 91 1.60 0.69 -6.58
N GLY A 92 2.57 -0.05 -6.04
CA GLY A 92 2.28 -1.34 -5.45
C GLY A 92 1.49 -1.23 -4.15
N LEU A 93 1.78 -0.21 -3.34
CA LEU A 93 1.00 0.09 -2.14
C LEU A 93 -0.45 0.46 -2.50
N GLU A 94 -0.67 1.26 -3.54
CA GLU A 94 -2.03 1.57 -4.04
C GLU A 94 -2.82 0.30 -4.39
N VAL A 95 -2.19 -0.66 -5.09
CA VAL A 95 -2.81 -1.96 -5.40
C VAL A 95 -3.16 -2.74 -4.11
N LEU A 96 -2.27 -2.72 -3.11
CA LEU A 96 -2.53 -3.37 -1.82
C LEU A 96 -3.66 -2.69 -1.05
N ILE A 97 -3.67 -1.36 -0.96
CA ILE A 97 -4.68 -0.57 -0.26
C ILE A 97 -6.05 -0.84 -0.88
N MET A 98 -6.19 -0.68 -2.20
CA MET A 98 -7.43 -0.97 -2.92
C MET A 98 -7.98 -2.36 -2.63
N ARG A 99 -7.10 -3.36 -2.55
CA ARG A 99 -7.51 -4.73 -2.25
C ARG A 99 -7.95 -4.90 -0.79
N LEU A 100 -7.10 -4.51 0.14
CA LEU A 100 -7.36 -4.69 1.57
C LEU A 100 -8.60 -3.91 1.99
N LEU A 101 -8.83 -2.75 1.40
CA LEU A 101 -10.04 -1.95 1.63
C LEU A 101 -11.31 -2.68 1.18
N ALA A 102 -11.26 -3.40 0.06
CA ALA A 102 -12.39 -4.16 -0.45
C ALA A 102 -12.73 -5.39 0.42
N ASP A 103 -11.78 -5.89 1.20
CA ASP A 103 -11.92 -7.07 2.06
C ASP A 103 -12.00 -6.75 3.56
N ALA A 104 -11.88 -5.47 3.95
CA ALA A 104 -11.82 -5.03 5.34
C ALA A 104 -13.09 -5.40 6.12
N LYS A 105 -12.90 -6.03 7.27
CA LYS A 105 -13.99 -6.56 8.13
C LYS A 105 -13.84 -6.17 9.59
N THR A 106 -12.67 -5.73 10.01
CA THR A 106 -12.33 -5.44 11.39
C THR A 106 -11.61 -4.10 11.51
N ASP A 107 -11.63 -3.51 12.70
CA ASP A 107 -10.90 -2.25 12.97
C ASP A 107 -9.40 -2.42 12.73
N GLY A 108 -8.84 -3.60 13.05
CA GLY A 108 -7.45 -3.92 12.78
C GLY A 108 -7.10 -3.94 11.28
N ASP A 109 -8.05 -4.27 10.40
CA ASP A 109 -7.84 -4.15 8.95
C ASP A 109 -7.70 -2.67 8.54
N LEU A 110 -8.48 -1.78 9.16
CA LEU A 110 -8.40 -0.34 8.91
C LEU A 110 -7.16 0.30 9.52
N GLU A 111 -6.69 -0.17 10.68
CA GLU A 111 -5.40 0.23 11.25
C GLU A 111 -4.24 -0.14 10.33
N GLY A 112 -4.21 -1.39 9.84
CA GLY A 112 -3.20 -1.83 8.87
C GLY A 112 -3.26 -1.03 7.57
N LEU A 113 -4.47 -0.73 7.10
CA LEU A 113 -4.68 0.08 5.90
C LEU A 113 -4.23 1.53 6.08
N ALA A 114 -4.48 2.13 7.25
CA ALA A 114 -3.99 3.45 7.59
C ALA A 114 -2.46 3.49 7.51
N GLY A 115 -1.77 2.49 8.08
CA GLY A 115 -0.33 2.36 7.98
C GLY A 115 0.18 2.27 6.53
N LEU A 116 -0.47 1.47 5.69
CA LEU A 116 -0.12 1.37 4.26
C LEU A 116 -0.35 2.68 3.50
N ALA A 117 -1.48 3.35 3.78
CA ALA A 117 -1.81 4.65 3.20
C ALA A 117 -0.79 5.71 3.58
N THR A 118 -0.37 5.76 4.85
CA THR A 118 0.71 6.64 5.31
C THR A 118 2.03 6.31 4.60
N CYS A 119 2.43 5.04 4.49
CA CYS A 119 3.64 4.68 3.76
C CYS A 119 3.59 5.12 2.30
N ARG A 120 2.45 4.97 1.62
CA ARG A 120 2.28 5.45 0.23
C ARG A 120 2.42 6.96 0.17
N HIS A 121 1.73 7.67 1.06
CA HIS A 121 1.78 9.13 1.13
C HIS A 121 3.22 9.64 1.28
N GLU A 122 3.96 9.09 2.24
CA GLU A 122 5.36 9.44 2.49
C GLU A 122 6.28 9.16 1.29
N ILE A 123 6.04 8.06 0.57
CA ILE A 123 6.79 7.76 -0.68
C ILE A 123 6.48 8.80 -1.76
N LEU A 124 5.21 9.18 -1.94
CA LEU A 124 4.79 10.17 -2.93
C LEU A 124 5.34 11.56 -2.61
N GLU A 125 5.29 11.98 -1.34
CA GLU A 125 5.90 13.23 -0.86
C GLU A 125 7.42 13.22 -1.02
N THR A 126 8.08 12.11 -0.69
CA THR A 126 9.52 11.97 -0.90
C THR A 126 9.86 12.09 -2.39
N ASN A 127 9.16 11.37 -3.26
CA ASN A 127 9.40 11.42 -4.70
C ASN A 127 9.15 12.82 -5.29
N SER A 128 8.15 13.55 -4.78
CA SER A 128 7.84 14.92 -5.23
C SER A 128 8.90 15.94 -4.77
N SER A 129 9.52 15.72 -3.60
CA SER A 129 10.57 16.57 -3.05
C SER A 129 11.92 16.45 -3.78
N VAL A 130 12.13 15.36 -4.54
CA VAL A 130 13.34 15.16 -5.34
C VAL A 130 13.31 16.09 -6.54
N SER A 131 13.81 17.31 -6.33
CA SER A 131 14.15 18.24 -7.41
C SER A 131 15.35 17.68 -8.17
N LEU A 132 15.16 17.34 -9.45
CA LEU A 132 16.29 17.14 -10.36
C LEU A 132 17.02 18.49 -10.48
N VAL A 133 18.17 18.61 -9.83
CA VAL A 133 19.17 19.66 -10.09
C VAL A 133 19.94 19.30 -11.35
#